data_AF-A0A9P6ZZK8-F1
#
_entry.id   AF-A0A9P6ZZK8-F1
#
_cell.length_a   1.000
_cell.length_b   1.000
_cell.length_c   1.000
_cell.angle_alpha   90.00
_cell.angle_beta   90.00
_cell.angle_gamma   90.00
#
_symmetry.space_group_name_H-M   'P 1'
#
loop_
_entity.id
_entity.type
_entity.pdbx_description
1 polymer ?
#
loop_
_entity_poly.entity_id
_entity_poly.type
_entity_poly.pdbx_seq_one_letter_code
_entity_poly.pdbx_strand_id
1 'polypeptide(L)' 'MKLSWTIEDFLNVTAKCAPSILISKPKFHFLVHLPAYIRCFGPAILFSTERYESFNHVFRLTCMHSN' A
#
# COMPACT_ATOMS: atom_id res chain seq x y z
N MET A 1 12.19 -12.70 -7.36
CA MET A 1 13.53 -12.29 -6.90
C MET A 1 13.75 -10.78 -6.99
N LYS A 2 13.51 -10.12 -8.14
CA LYS A 2 13.74 -8.65 -8.28
C LYS A 2 13.00 -7.77 -7.27
N LEU A 3 11.71 -8.03 -7.03
CA LEU A 3 10.89 -7.19 -6.13
C LEU A 3 11.40 -7.17 -4.68
N SER A 4 11.72 -8.34 -4.11
CA SER A 4 12.23 -8.44 -2.74
C SER A 4 13.54 -7.68 -2.57
N TRP A 5 14.46 -7.82 -3.52
CA TRP A 5 15.72 -7.08 -3.54
C TRP A 5 15.53 -5.57 -3.62
N THR A 6 14.61 -5.09 -4.47
CA THR A 6 14.31 -3.66 -4.58
C THR A 6 13.72 -3.10 -3.29
N ILE A 7 12.84 -3.86 -2.62
CA ILE A 7 12.27 -3.47 -1.33
C ILE A 7 13.36 -3.40 -0.26
N GLU A 8 14.25 -4.39 -0.21
CA GLU A 8 15.36 -4.41 0.74
C GLU A 8 16.33 -3.24 0.54
N ASP A 9 16.71 -2.95 -0.71
CA ASP A 9 17.57 -1.81 -1.04
C ASP A 9 16.91 -0.47 -0.64
N PHE A 10 15.62 -0.30 -0.95
CA PHE A 10 14.85 0.88 -0.56
C PHE A 10 14.78 1.05 0.97
N LEU A 11 14.54 -0.03 1.71
CA LEU A 11 14.51 0.00 3.17
C LEU A 11 15.89 0.30 3.76
N ASN A 12 16.96 -0.20 3.16
CA ASN A 12 18.34 0.08 3.58
C ASN A 12 18.71 1.56 3.39
N VAL A 13 18.34 2.15 2.25
CA VAL A 13 18.52 3.60 2.01
C VAL A 13 17.65 4.40 2.99
N THR A 14 16.40 3.99 3.21
CA THR A 14 15.50 4.65 4.17
C THR A 14 16.06 4.62 5.59
N ALA A 15 16.66 3.50 6.01
CA ALA A 15 17.29 3.36 7.32
C ALA A 15 18.48 4.33 7.50
N LYS A 16 19.23 4.61 6.42
CA LYS A 16 20.36 5.55 6.44
C LYS A 16 19.89 7.02 6.46
N CYS A 17 18.84 7.35 5.71
CA CYS A 17 18.41 8.74 5.56
C CYS A 17 17.39 9.19 6.63
N ALA A 18 16.48 8.30 7.04
CA ALA A 18 15.35 8.62 7.91
C ALA A 18 14.85 7.39 8.70
N PRO A 19 15.66 6.86 9.65
CA PRO A 19 15.34 5.62 10.36
C PRO A 19 14.04 5.69 11.17
N SER A 20 13.67 6.87 11.67
CA SER A 20 12.43 7.08 12.44
C SER A 20 11.16 6.79 11.63
N ILE A 21 11.22 6.90 10.30
CA ILE A 21 10.08 6.62 9.42
C ILE A 21 9.75 5.12 9.40
N LEU A 22 10.76 4.25 9.52
CA LEU A 22 10.55 2.80 9.57
C LEU A 22 9.71 2.37 10.78
N ILE A 23 9.79 3.13 11.88
CA ILE A 23 9.05 2.86 13.11
C ILE A 23 7.70 3.59 13.11
N SER A 24 7.68 4.86 12.70
CA SER A 24 6.48 5.72 12.79
C SER A 24 5.45 5.49 11.68
N LYS A 25 5.84 4.88 10.55
CA LYS A 25 4.95 4.63 9.42
C LYS A 25 4.74 3.13 9.22
N PRO A 26 3.58 2.58 9.60
CA PRO A 26 3.31 1.14 9.53
C PRO A 26 3.34 0.60 8.08
N LYS A 27 3.16 1.47 7.09
CA LYS A 27 3.24 1.10 5.66
C LYS A 27 4.62 0.58 5.24
N PHE A 28 5.70 0.96 5.92
CA PHE A 28 7.04 0.45 5.61
C PHE A 28 7.19 -1.01 6.03
N HIS A 29 6.61 -1.39 7.18
CA HIS A 29 6.57 -2.79 7.60
C HIS A 29 5.77 -3.66 6.61
N PHE A 30 4.68 -3.13 6.06
CA PHE A 30 3.86 -3.84 5.06
C PHE A 30 4.66 -4.23 3.80
N LEU A 31 5.62 -3.40 3.35
CA LEU A 31 6.44 -3.71 2.18
C LEU A 31 7.24 -5.01 2.32
N VAL A 32 7.67 -5.36 3.53
CA VAL A 32 8.40 -6.61 3.80
C VAL A 32 7.54 -7.84 3.46
N HIS A 33 6.23 -7.75 3.67
CA HIS A 33 5.28 -8.84 3.43
C HIS A 33 4.72 -8.85 2.00
N LEU A 34 4.83 -7.74 1.28
CA LEU A 34 4.24 -7.56 -0.05
C LEU A 34 4.64 -8.67 -1.06
N PRO A 35 5.91 -9.15 -1.14
CA PRO A 35 6.25 -10.26 -2.02
C PRO A 35 5.54 -11.56 -1.66
N ALA A 36 5.34 -11.84 -0.37
CA ALA A 36 4.61 -13.02 0.09
C ALA A 36 3.13 -12.91 -0.26
N TYR A 37 2.52 -11.74 -0.05
CA TYR A 37 1.13 -11.49 -0.42
C TYR A 37 0.90 -11.59 -1.93
N ILE A 38 1.82 -11.08 -2.75
CA ILE A 38 1.71 -11.21 -4.20
C ILE A 38 1.76 -12.68 -4.63
N ARG A 39 2.58 -13.50 -3.96
CA ARG A 39 2.67 -14.93 -4.23
C ARG A 39 1.38 -15.68 -3.82
N CYS A 40 0.77 -15.29 -2.71
CA CYS A 40 -0.42 -15.97 -2.18
C CYS A 40 -1.74 -15.49 -2.82
N PHE A 41 -1.86 -14.20 -3.10
CA PHE A 41 -3.13 -13.55 -3.48
C PHE A 41 -3.11 -12.94 -4.88
N GLY A 42 -1.98 -13.03 -5.59
CA GLY A 42 -1.81 -12.40 -6.90
C GLY A 42 -1.45 -10.92 -6.82
N PRO A 43 -1.51 -10.19 -7.94
CA PRO A 43 -1.02 -8.80 -8.03
C PRO A 43 -1.65 -7.87 -6.99
N ALA A 44 -0.86 -6.88 -6.51
CA ALA A 44 -1.28 -5.99 -5.43
C ALA A 44 -2.56 -5.19 -5.70
N ILE A 45 -2.87 -4.95 -6.98
CA ILE A 45 -4.12 -4.31 -7.42
C ILE A 45 -5.37 -5.06 -6.92
N LEU A 46 -5.30 -6.39 -6.76
CA LEU A 46 -6.44 -7.22 -6.38
C LEU A 46 -6.90 -7.00 -4.95
N PHE A 47 -6.00 -6.55 -4.06
CA PHE A 47 -6.29 -6.25 -2.67
C PHE A 47 -6.15 -4.76 -2.32
N SER A 48 -6.06 -3.89 -3.35
CA SER A 48 -6.08 -2.45 -3.16
C SER A 48 -7.49 -1.97 -2.78
N THR A 49 -7.58 -1.01 -1.85
CA THR A 49 -8.86 -0.38 -1.46
C THR A 49 -9.33 0.67 -2.46
N GLU A 50 -8.48 1.08 -3.41
CA GLU A 50 -8.74 2.15 -4.39
C GLU A 50 -10.05 1.96 -5.17
N ARG A 51 -10.39 0.71 -5.52
CA ARG A 51 -11.66 0.40 -6.20
C ARG A 51 -12.89 0.75 -5.36
N TYR A 52 -12.82 0.55 -4.05
CA TYR A 52 -13.89 0.92 -3.13
C TYR A 52 -13.90 2.43 -2.85
N GLU A 53 -12.71 3.01 -2.70
CA GLU A 53 -12.55 4.45 -2.46
C GLU A 53 -13.06 5.31 -3.64
N SER A 54 -12.82 4.88 -4.88
CA SER A 54 -13.36 5.54 -6.07
C SER A 54 -14.89 5.54 -6.12
N PHE A 55 -15.54 4.51 -5.55
CA PHE A 55 -17.00 4.46 -5.44
C PHE A 55 -17.56 5.43 -4.40
N ASN A 56 -16.79 5.78 -3.36
CA ASN A 56 -17.23 6.76 -2.34
C ASN A 56 -17.53 8.14 -2.95
N HIS A 57 -16.79 8.52 -4.01
CA HIS A 57 -17.06 9.77 -4.73
C HIS A 57 -18.41 9.73 -5.45
N VAL A 58 -18.70 8.63 -6.15
CA VAL A 58 -19.98 8.41 -6.83
C VAL A 58 -21.14 8.44 -5.83
N PHE A 59 -21.00 7.72 -4.71
CA PHE A 59 -22.02 7.68 -3.66
C PHE A 59 -22.30 9.07 -3.08
N ARG A 60 -21.26 9.87 -2.78
CA ARG A 60 -21.43 11.26 -2.32
C ARG A 60 -22.24 12.10 -3.30
N LEU A 61 -22.01 11.96 -4.61
CA LEU A 61 -22.78 12.70 -5.63
C LEU A 61 -24.27 12.31 -5.61
N THR A 62 -24.59 11.04 -5.42
CA THR A 62 -25.98 10.56 -5.38
C THR A 62 -26.73 11.01 -4.12
N CYS A 63 -26.04 11.14 -2.98
CA CYS A 63 -26.66 11.58 -1.73
C CYS A 63 -26.90 13.10 -1.64
N MET A 64 -26.26 13.92 -2.49
CA MET A 64 -26.46 15.37 -2.46
C MET A 64 -27.88 15.84 -2.82
N HIS A 65 -28.65 15.00 -3.51
CA HIS A 65 -29.99 15.35 -4.02
C HIS A 65 -31.12 14.51 -3.41
N SER A 66 -30.83 13.70 -2.39
CA SER A 66 -31.83 12.92 -1.67
C SER A 66 -32.32 13.71 -0.46
N ASN A 67 -33.56 14.22 -0.52
CA ASN A 67 -34.31 14.79 0.60
C ASN A 67 -35.64 14.06 0.70
#